data_AF-A0A9E8SIK4-F1
#
_entry.id   AF-A0A9E8SIK4-F1
#
_cell.length_a   1.000
_cell.length_b   1.000
_cell.length_c   1.000
_cell.angle_alpha   90.00
_cell.angle_beta   90.00
_cell.angle_gamma   90.00
#
_symmetry.space_group_name_H-M   'P 1'
#
loop_
_entity.id
_entity.type
_entity.pdbx_description
1 polymer ?
#
loop_
_entity_poly.entity_id
_entity_poly.type
_entity_poly.pdbx_seq_one_letter_code
_entity_poly.pdbx_strand_id
1 'polypeptide(L)'
;MNNGIPIARTLRIRECGFDEFWLQDQIAGNPACLGLGELEIITRERQQSSGGRLDILMKDPEDDSMYEVEVMLGETDEKHIIRTIEYWDNEKRKWPQRQHFAVLVAETITRRFFNVIQVISHAIPIIAIQSNIVEANGQRMLTFSKILDTYEEPEEGGGTNEVHDENYWREKSSWSIDNAKTFFEIVQPVYGDNISINYVKNYISIVVNGNNYFWFHKRSGNKSLLNFWLSETLLPQATALLDEKGISYTIRKNQSVRINTDKATISNNRDMYLQIAKLVKQAWEE
;
A
#
# COMPACT_ATOMS: atom_id res chain seq x y z
N MET A 1 7.03 20.45 32.22
CA MET A 1 7.63 20.92 30.95
C MET A 1 6.49 21.31 30.05
N ASN A 2 6.45 22.56 29.59
CA ASN A 2 5.44 23.00 28.65
C ASN A 2 5.85 22.42 27.29
N ASN A 3 5.39 21.21 26.96
CA ASN A 3 5.63 20.59 25.65
C ASN A 3 4.79 21.32 24.61
N GLY A 4 5.15 22.56 24.29
CA GLY A 4 4.47 23.37 23.30
C GLY A 4 4.55 22.68 21.95
N ILE A 5 3.42 22.22 21.44
CA ILE A 5 3.31 21.70 20.07
C ILE A 5 3.46 22.90 19.14
N PRO A 6 4.48 22.93 18.26
CA PRO A 6 4.67 24.06 17.35
C PRO A 6 3.52 24.14 16.35
N ILE A 7 3.08 25.36 16.05
CA ILE A 7 2.05 25.60 15.03
C ILE A 7 2.73 25.57 13.66
N ALA A 8 2.26 24.69 12.78
CA ALA A 8 2.75 24.59 11.42
C ALA A 8 1.98 25.53 10.47
N ARG A 9 2.61 25.90 9.37
CA ARG A 9 2.00 26.66 8.27
C ARG A 9 1.89 25.78 7.02
N THR A 10 0.73 25.77 6.39
CA THR A 10 0.55 25.16 5.07
C THR A 10 0.94 26.15 3.97
N LEU A 11 1.74 25.68 3.01
CA LEU A 11 2.24 26.40 1.86
C LEU A 11 1.83 25.66 0.58
N ARG A 12 1.56 26.42 -0.49
CA ARG A 12 1.41 25.84 -1.82
C ARG A 12 2.79 25.39 -2.32
N ILE A 13 2.85 24.22 -2.95
CA ILE A 13 4.04 23.64 -3.59
C ILE A 13 4.60 24.61 -4.64
N ARG A 14 3.73 25.21 -5.45
CA ARG A 14 4.09 26.20 -6.47
C ARG A 14 4.72 27.46 -5.89
N GLU A 15 4.20 27.94 -4.76
CA GLU A 15 4.76 29.11 -4.04
C GLU A 15 6.14 28.80 -3.46
N CYS A 16 6.46 27.52 -3.25
CA CYS A 16 7.78 27.07 -2.82
C CYS A 16 8.78 26.88 -3.97
N GLY A 17 8.39 27.13 -5.23
CA GLY A 17 9.26 27.07 -6.40
C GLY A 17 9.34 25.69 -7.07
N PHE A 18 8.42 24.77 -6.75
CA PHE A 18 8.33 23.45 -7.37
C PHE A 18 7.23 23.41 -8.43
N ASP A 19 7.38 22.53 -9.42
CA ASP A 19 6.45 22.35 -10.54
C ASP A 19 5.72 20.98 -10.49
N GLU A 20 4.80 20.73 -11.43
CA GLU A 20 4.10 19.44 -11.50
C GLU A 20 5.08 18.27 -11.67
N PHE A 21 6.16 18.44 -12.45
CA PHE A 21 7.15 17.39 -12.69
C PHE A 21 7.86 16.97 -11.42
N TRP A 22 8.24 17.95 -10.60
CA TRP A 22 8.82 17.68 -9.29
C TRP A 22 7.86 16.87 -8.40
N LEU A 23 6.56 17.22 -8.38
CA LEU A 23 5.58 16.48 -7.60
C LEU A 23 5.39 15.05 -8.14
N GLN A 24 5.39 14.88 -9.47
CA GLN A 24 5.39 13.56 -10.10
C GLN A 24 6.62 12.73 -9.73
N ASP A 25 7.81 13.34 -9.66
CA ASP A 25 9.04 12.68 -9.22
C ASP A 25 8.94 12.23 -7.76
N GLN A 26 8.37 13.05 -6.86
CA GLN A 26 8.19 12.67 -5.46
C GLN A 26 7.25 11.48 -5.31
N ILE A 27 6.11 11.50 -6.02
CA ILE A 27 5.14 10.40 -6.03
C ILE A 27 5.77 9.15 -6.64
N ALA A 28 6.54 9.29 -7.72
CA ALA A 28 7.19 8.16 -8.37
C ALA A 28 8.31 7.55 -7.52
N GLY A 29 9.02 8.37 -6.74
CA GLY A 29 10.05 7.91 -5.81
C GLY A 29 9.49 7.17 -4.60
N ASN A 30 8.26 7.48 -4.19
CA ASN A 30 7.59 6.83 -3.07
C ASN A 30 6.06 6.78 -3.26
N PRO A 31 5.52 5.83 -4.05
CA PRO A 31 4.07 5.74 -4.31
C PRO A 31 3.21 5.59 -3.06
N ALA A 32 3.75 4.99 -1.99
CA ALA A 32 3.07 4.83 -0.71
C ALA A 32 2.69 6.18 -0.07
N CYS A 33 3.32 7.29 -0.47
CA CYS A 33 2.96 8.63 -0.01
C CYS A 33 1.50 9.02 -0.32
N LEU A 34 0.87 8.39 -1.32
CA LEU A 34 -0.53 8.62 -1.68
C LEU A 34 -1.54 7.95 -0.73
N GLY A 35 -1.10 7.02 0.13
CA GLY A 35 -1.99 6.28 1.03
C GLY A 35 -2.95 5.33 0.30
N LEU A 36 -2.50 4.76 -0.83
CA LEU A 36 -3.27 3.84 -1.68
C LEU A 36 -2.77 2.38 -1.60
N GLY A 37 -1.93 2.07 -0.62
CA GLY A 37 -1.27 0.77 -0.51
C GLY A 37 0.05 0.70 -1.29
N GLU A 38 0.53 -0.54 -1.48
CA GLU A 38 1.83 -0.84 -2.09
C GLU A 38 1.71 -0.90 -3.61
N LEU A 39 1.67 0.26 -4.26
CA LEU A 39 1.51 0.37 -5.71
C LEU A 39 2.86 0.30 -6.47
N GLU A 40 2.89 -0.42 -7.58
CA GLU A 40 4.01 -0.45 -8.53
C GLU A 40 3.77 0.50 -9.70
N ILE A 41 4.77 1.31 -10.06
CA ILE A 41 4.71 2.18 -11.25
C ILE A 41 4.82 1.33 -12.52
N ILE A 42 3.88 1.55 -13.43
CA ILE A 42 3.90 0.97 -14.78
C ILE A 42 4.59 1.92 -15.75
N THR A 43 4.17 3.18 -15.76
CA THR A 43 4.78 4.20 -16.62
C THR A 43 4.53 5.59 -16.07
N ARG A 44 5.43 6.49 -16.42
CA ARG A 44 5.24 7.93 -16.29
C ARG A 44 4.96 8.53 -17.65
N GLU A 45 4.30 9.67 -17.70
CA GLU A 45 4.14 10.49 -18.90
C GLU A 45 3.61 9.70 -20.12
N ARG A 46 2.59 8.85 -19.89
CA ARG A 46 2.05 7.94 -20.91
C ARG A 46 1.24 8.72 -21.94
N GLN A 47 1.71 8.72 -23.19
CA GLN A 47 0.94 9.29 -24.30
C GLN A 47 -0.40 8.56 -24.49
N GLN A 48 -1.47 9.33 -24.66
CA GLN A 48 -2.81 8.80 -24.87
C GLN A 48 -3.23 8.92 -26.35
N SER A 49 -3.97 7.91 -26.84
CA SER A 49 -4.39 7.82 -28.25
C SER A 49 -5.35 8.94 -28.67
N SER A 50 -6.09 9.53 -27.72
CA SER A 50 -6.97 10.67 -27.92
C SER A 50 -6.26 12.03 -27.90
N GLY A 51 -4.94 12.05 -27.67
CA GLY A 51 -4.18 13.25 -27.36
C GLY A 51 -4.06 13.49 -25.85
N GLY A 52 -3.02 14.22 -25.44
CA GLY A 52 -2.68 14.42 -24.04
C GLY A 52 -1.78 13.31 -23.47
N ARG A 53 -1.56 13.36 -22.15
CA ARG A 53 -0.57 12.54 -21.47
C ARG A 53 -0.99 12.29 -20.03
N LEU A 54 -1.15 11.01 -19.68
CA LEU A 54 -1.37 10.60 -18.30
C LEU A 54 -0.06 10.73 -17.52
N ASP A 55 -0.09 11.41 -16.39
CA ASP A 55 1.11 11.70 -15.61
C ASP A 55 1.74 10.43 -15.03
N ILE A 56 0.97 9.62 -14.31
CA ILE A 56 1.47 8.37 -13.72
C ILE A 56 0.43 7.26 -13.84
N LEU A 57 0.86 6.09 -14.30
CA LEU A 57 0.09 4.86 -14.24
C LEU A 57 0.73 3.91 -13.25
N MET A 58 -0.05 3.47 -12.26
CA MET A 58 0.40 2.49 -11.27
C MET A 58 -0.51 1.26 -11.29
N LYS A 59 -0.04 0.17 -10.67
CA LYS A 59 -0.85 -1.01 -10.42
C LYS A 59 -0.65 -1.55 -9.01
N ASP A 60 -1.66 -2.24 -8.51
CA ASP A 60 -1.51 -3.11 -7.35
C ASP A 60 -0.90 -4.47 -7.82
N PRO A 61 0.22 -4.92 -7.23
CA PRO A 61 0.87 -6.18 -7.61
C PRO A 61 0.17 -7.44 -7.07
N GLU A 62 -0.84 -7.30 -6.21
CA GLU A 62 -1.61 -8.40 -5.62
C GLU A 62 -2.81 -8.80 -6.48
N ASP A 63 -3.56 -7.81 -6.99
CA ASP A 63 -4.80 -8.04 -7.75
C ASP A 63 -4.83 -7.41 -9.16
N ASP A 64 -3.74 -6.78 -9.58
CA ASP A 64 -3.60 -6.08 -10.87
C ASP A 64 -4.59 -4.90 -11.06
N SER A 65 -5.15 -4.35 -9.98
CA SER A 65 -5.89 -3.09 -10.01
C SER A 65 -5.01 -1.95 -10.52
N MET A 66 -5.58 -1.03 -11.28
CA MET A 66 -4.86 0.04 -11.97
C MET A 66 -5.25 1.41 -11.41
N TYR A 67 -4.27 2.30 -11.29
CA TYR A 67 -4.45 3.65 -10.77
C TYR A 67 -3.91 4.66 -11.78
N GLU A 68 -4.82 5.42 -12.37
CA GLU A 68 -4.53 6.48 -13.33
C GLU A 68 -4.41 7.82 -12.59
N VAL A 69 -3.18 8.21 -12.26
CA VAL A 69 -2.89 9.41 -11.45
C VAL A 69 -2.64 10.61 -12.34
N GLU A 70 -3.45 11.64 -12.18
CA GLU A 70 -3.29 12.96 -12.79
C GLU A 70 -2.89 13.98 -11.71
N VAL A 71 -1.79 14.69 -11.95
CA VAL A 71 -1.19 15.62 -10.99
C VAL A 71 -1.37 17.05 -11.47
N MET A 72 -1.72 17.94 -10.56
CA MET A 72 -1.81 19.37 -10.84
C MET A 72 -1.32 20.23 -9.68
N LEU A 73 -0.70 21.36 -10.02
CA LEU A 73 -0.48 22.43 -9.08
C LEU A 73 -1.57 23.49 -9.21
N GLY A 74 -1.93 24.10 -8.09
CA GLY A 74 -2.95 25.12 -7.96
C GLY A 74 -4.31 24.59 -7.53
N GLU A 75 -5.30 25.45 -7.75
CA GLU A 75 -6.70 25.10 -7.50
C GLU A 75 -7.20 24.16 -8.58
N THR A 76 -7.94 23.13 -8.18
CA THR A 76 -8.66 22.27 -9.12
C THR A 76 -9.50 23.10 -10.07
N ASP A 77 -9.53 22.72 -11.35
CA ASP A 77 -10.42 23.28 -12.36
C ASP A 77 -11.18 22.17 -13.13
N GLU A 78 -12.09 22.57 -14.02
CA GLU A 78 -12.87 21.63 -14.83
C GLU A 78 -12.01 20.76 -15.76
N LYS A 79 -10.92 21.32 -16.32
CA LYS A 79 -10.07 20.61 -17.28
C LYS A 79 -9.37 19.43 -16.63
N HIS A 80 -8.93 19.58 -15.39
CA HIS A 80 -8.24 18.51 -14.67
C HIS A 80 -9.17 17.35 -14.35
N ILE A 81 -10.38 17.63 -13.86
CA ILE A 81 -11.39 16.59 -13.61
C ILE A 81 -11.69 15.83 -14.91
N ILE A 82 -11.85 16.55 -16.03
CA ILE A 82 -12.08 15.92 -17.33
C ILE A 82 -10.89 15.03 -17.73
N ARG A 83 -9.65 15.51 -17.64
CA ARG A 83 -8.45 14.72 -17.97
C ARG A 83 -8.34 13.45 -17.13
N THR A 84 -8.53 13.56 -15.81
CA THR A 84 -8.52 12.40 -14.90
C THR A 84 -9.53 11.33 -15.32
N ILE A 85 -10.75 11.75 -15.69
CA ILE A 85 -11.80 10.84 -16.14
C ILE A 85 -11.48 10.24 -17.53
N GLU A 86 -11.02 11.05 -18.48
CA GLU A 86 -10.67 10.59 -19.83
C GLU A 86 -9.55 9.56 -19.81
N TYR A 87 -8.51 9.78 -18.99
CA TYR A 87 -7.39 8.86 -18.90
C TYR A 87 -7.77 7.55 -18.24
N TRP A 88 -8.57 7.60 -17.16
CA TRP A 88 -9.17 6.41 -16.56
C TRP A 88 -10.00 5.61 -17.57
N ASP A 89 -10.91 6.27 -18.29
CA ASP A 89 -11.81 5.63 -19.25
C ASP A 89 -11.03 4.98 -20.42
N ASN A 90 -9.98 5.66 -20.89
CA ASN A 90 -9.08 5.13 -21.91
C ASN A 90 -8.32 3.87 -21.46
N GLU A 91 -7.75 3.85 -20.25
CA GLU A 91 -7.06 2.66 -19.73
C GLU A 91 -8.03 1.53 -19.43
N LYS A 92 -9.21 1.82 -18.87
CA LYS A 92 -10.29 0.85 -18.66
C LYS A 92 -10.76 0.20 -19.97
N ARG A 93 -10.87 0.97 -21.07
CA ARG A 93 -11.20 0.39 -22.38
C ARG A 93 -10.10 -0.52 -22.93
N LYS A 94 -8.84 -0.22 -22.64
CA LYS A 94 -7.71 -1.08 -23.04
C LYS A 94 -7.70 -2.39 -22.24
N TRP A 95 -7.98 -2.32 -20.94
CA TRP A 95 -7.91 -3.46 -20.02
C TRP A 95 -9.20 -3.65 -19.19
N PRO A 96 -10.35 -3.97 -19.83
CA PRO A 96 -11.66 -3.92 -19.20
C PRO A 96 -11.91 -4.95 -18.08
N GLN A 97 -11.03 -5.95 -17.93
CA GLN A 97 -11.13 -6.97 -16.89
C GLN A 97 -10.41 -6.57 -15.60
N ARG A 98 -9.62 -5.49 -15.61
CA ARG A 98 -8.96 -4.97 -14.41
C ARG A 98 -9.86 -3.97 -13.72
N GLN A 99 -9.69 -3.82 -12.42
CA GLN A 99 -10.26 -2.69 -11.71
C GLN A 99 -9.43 -1.45 -12.01
N HIS A 100 -10.08 -0.31 -12.21
CA HIS A 100 -9.42 0.94 -12.58
C HIS A 100 -9.92 2.07 -11.68
N PHE A 101 -8.98 2.87 -11.18
CA PHE A 101 -9.21 3.97 -10.27
C PHE A 101 -8.65 5.26 -10.86
N ALA A 102 -9.51 6.25 -11.04
CA ALA A 102 -9.09 7.58 -11.44
C ALA A 102 -8.55 8.31 -10.20
N VAL A 103 -7.32 8.81 -10.22
CA VAL A 103 -6.71 9.47 -9.05
C VAL A 103 -6.38 10.92 -9.41
N LEU A 104 -7.01 11.86 -8.72
CA LEU A 104 -6.76 13.30 -8.86
C LEU A 104 -5.85 13.78 -7.72
N VAL A 105 -4.66 14.28 -8.04
CA VAL A 105 -3.73 14.88 -7.06
C VAL A 105 -3.63 16.39 -7.29
N ALA A 106 -3.96 17.19 -6.28
CA ALA A 106 -4.07 18.65 -6.40
C ALA A 106 -3.47 19.40 -5.20
N GLU A 107 -3.04 20.65 -5.36
CA GLU A 107 -2.71 21.49 -4.20
C GLU A 107 -3.94 21.88 -3.39
N THR A 108 -5.01 22.29 -4.06
CA THR A 108 -6.23 22.76 -3.41
C THR A 108 -7.45 22.25 -4.15
N ILE A 109 -8.29 21.51 -3.43
CA ILE A 109 -9.59 21.08 -3.95
C ILE A 109 -10.65 21.95 -3.29
N THR A 110 -11.19 22.90 -4.06
CA THR A 110 -12.20 23.82 -3.54
C THR A 110 -13.50 23.07 -3.23
N ARG A 111 -14.32 23.63 -2.34
CA ARG A 111 -15.63 23.05 -2.02
C ARG A 111 -16.52 22.84 -3.26
N ARG A 112 -16.43 23.73 -4.24
CA ARG A 112 -17.16 23.60 -5.52
C ARG A 112 -16.73 22.32 -6.24
N PHE A 113 -15.43 22.10 -6.41
CA PHE A 113 -14.92 20.94 -7.13
C PHE A 113 -15.03 19.66 -6.32
N PHE A 114 -14.85 19.71 -5.01
CA PHE A 114 -15.16 18.59 -4.13
C PHE A 114 -16.59 18.07 -4.35
N ASN A 115 -17.59 18.96 -4.36
CA ASN A 115 -18.97 18.57 -4.61
C ASN A 115 -19.18 17.95 -6.00
N VAL A 116 -18.50 18.45 -7.03
CA VAL A 116 -18.55 17.90 -8.39
C VAL A 116 -17.96 16.50 -8.43
N ILE A 117 -16.76 16.31 -7.87
CA ILE A 117 -16.06 15.03 -7.84
C ILE A 117 -16.89 14.01 -7.04
N GLN A 118 -17.48 14.41 -5.91
CA GLN A 118 -18.37 13.57 -5.10
C GLN A 118 -19.59 13.07 -5.88
N VAL A 119 -20.21 13.90 -6.72
CA VAL A 119 -21.34 13.44 -7.56
C VAL A 119 -20.87 12.42 -8.59
N ILE A 120 -19.70 12.67 -9.21
CA ILE A 120 -19.12 11.79 -10.22
C ILE A 120 -18.65 10.47 -9.60
N SER A 121 -18.23 10.46 -8.33
CA SER A 121 -17.68 9.27 -7.67
C SER A 121 -18.68 8.12 -7.51
N HIS A 122 -19.98 8.38 -7.67
CA HIS A 122 -21.01 7.34 -7.73
C HIS A 122 -21.00 6.53 -9.02
N ALA A 123 -20.44 7.08 -10.11
CA ALA A 123 -20.38 6.41 -11.42
C ALA A 123 -18.94 5.99 -11.79
N ILE A 124 -17.94 6.68 -11.25
CA ILE A 124 -16.54 6.50 -11.57
C ILE A 124 -15.78 6.26 -10.26
N PRO A 125 -14.95 5.21 -10.15
CA PRO A 125 -14.07 5.00 -9.00
C PRO A 125 -12.98 6.07 -8.97
N ILE A 126 -13.32 7.26 -8.47
CA ILE A 126 -12.42 8.42 -8.40
C ILE A 126 -11.96 8.64 -6.97
N ILE A 127 -10.66 8.86 -6.82
CA ILE A 127 -9.97 9.16 -5.56
C ILE A 127 -9.39 10.56 -5.69
N ALA A 128 -9.59 11.42 -4.69
CA ALA A 128 -9.02 12.76 -4.70
C ALA A 128 -8.05 12.93 -3.53
N ILE A 129 -6.83 13.36 -3.84
CA ILE A 129 -5.74 13.56 -2.90
C ILE A 129 -5.28 15.00 -2.99
N GLN A 130 -5.23 15.67 -1.84
CA GLN A 130 -4.66 17.00 -1.71
C GLN A 130 -3.19 16.90 -1.30
N SER A 131 -2.30 17.63 -1.99
CA SER A 131 -0.86 17.66 -1.72
C SER A 131 -0.40 19.06 -1.34
N ASN A 132 0.30 19.21 -0.22
CA ASN A 132 0.76 20.52 0.25
C ASN A 132 2.12 20.42 0.93
N ILE A 133 2.82 21.55 1.06
CA ILE A 133 3.99 21.66 1.93
C ILE A 133 3.55 22.18 3.29
N VAL A 134 3.97 21.50 4.34
CA VAL A 134 3.81 21.95 5.73
C VAL A 134 5.17 22.41 6.23
N GLU A 135 5.25 23.64 6.73
CA GLU A 135 6.46 24.23 7.31
C GLU A 135 6.32 24.38 8.83
N ALA A 136 7.25 23.80 9.57
CA ALA A 136 7.36 23.93 11.02
C ALA A 136 8.84 23.93 11.43
N ASN A 137 9.23 24.82 12.35
CA ASN A 137 10.62 24.94 12.83
C ASN A 137 11.69 25.04 11.72
N GLY A 138 11.36 25.69 10.60
CA GLY A 138 12.26 25.83 9.44
C GLY A 138 12.41 24.56 8.58
N GLN A 139 11.73 23.47 8.92
CA GLN A 139 11.66 22.27 8.11
C GLN A 139 10.40 22.29 7.25
N ARG A 140 10.52 21.80 6.01
CA ARG A 140 9.41 21.66 5.05
C ARG A 140 9.13 20.19 4.80
N MET A 141 7.87 19.80 4.88
CA MET A 141 7.41 18.43 4.68
C MET A 141 6.35 18.42 3.58
N LEU A 142 6.54 17.60 2.56
CA LEU A 142 5.49 17.32 1.58
C LEU A 142 4.47 16.37 2.21
N THR A 143 3.20 16.74 2.15
CA THR A 143 2.10 15.99 2.73
C THR A 143 1.08 15.65 1.66
N PHE A 144 0.49 14.48 1.76
CA PHE A 144 -0.62 14.03 0.94
C PHE A 144 -1.78 13.67 1.85
N SER A 145 -2.98 14.10 1.50
CA SER A 145 -4.19 13.84 2.28
C SER A 145 -5.27 13.39 1.33
N LYS A 146 -5.74 12.15 1.50
CA LYS A 146 -6.90 11.66 0.77
C LYS A 146 -8.14 12.37 1.28
N ILE A 147 -8.79 13.16 0.41
CA ILE A 147 -9.98 13.94 0.77
C ILE A 147 -11.27 13.30 0.28
N LEU A 148 -11.17 12.43 -0.74
CA LEU A 148 -12.26 11.63 -1.27
C LEU A 148 -11.69 10.27 -1.61
N ASP A 149 -12.37 9.22 -1.16
CA ASP A 149 -12.12 7.85 -1.59
C ASP A 149 -13.23 7.39 -2.52
N THR A 150 -13.03 6.24 -3.17
CA THR A 150 -14.07 5.67 -4.01
C THR A 150 -15.32 5.37 -3.21
N TYR A 151 -16.49 5.68 -3.78
CA TYR A 151 -17.74 5.25 -3.20
C TYR A 151 -17.84 3.73 -3.30
N GLU A 152 -17.75 3.07 -2.16
CA GLU A 152 -18.17 1.68 -2.01
C GLU A 152 -19.63 1.73 -1.56
N GLU A 153 -20.53 1.14 -2.35
CA GLU A 153 -21.91 0.96 -1.93
C GLU A 153 -21.90 0.19 -0.61
N PRO A 154 -22.45 0.74 0.49
CA PRO A 154 -22.62 -0.03 1.71
C PRO A 154 -23.42 -1.27 1.32
N GLU A 155 -22.88 -2.47 1.56
CA GLU A 155 -23.63 -3.71 1.29
C GLU A 155 -25.03 -3.57 1.89
N GLU A 156 -26.07 -3.58 1.04
CA GLU A 156 -27.46 -3.49 1.49
C GLU A 156 -27.74 -4.60 2.51
N GLY A 157 -27.75 -4.26 3.80
CA GLY A 157 -28.44 -4.97 4.88
C GLY A 157 -28.40 -6.50 4.87
N GLY A 158 -27.28 -7.11 4.47
CA GLY A 158 -27.14 -8.56 4.32
C GLY A 158 -25.78 -9.14 4.71
N GLY A 159 -24.76 -8.29 4.89
CA GLY A 159 -23.51 -8.67 5.50
C GLY A 159 -23.64 -8.59 7.01
N THR A 160 -23.64 -9.73 7.70
CA THR A 160 -23.22 -9.75 9.11
C THR A 160 -21.92 -8.95 9.24
N ASN A 161 -21.70 -8.21 10.33
CA ASN A 161 -20.34 -7.83 10.73
C ASN A 161 -19.52 -9.14 10.80
N GLU A 162 -18.94 -9.59 9.69
CA GLU A 162 -18.12 -10.79 9.66
C GLU A 162 -16.87 -10.42 10.42
N VAL A 163 -16.89 -10.75 11.72
CA VAL A 163 -15.70 -10.71 12.54
C VAL A 163 -14.76 -11.76 11.93
N HIS A 164 -13.76 -11.30 11.19
CA HIS A 164 -12.75 -12.16 10.57
C HIS A 164 -11.73 -12.61 11.62
N ASP A 165 -12.20 -13.17 12.72
CA ASP A 165 -11.38 -13.66 13.83
C ASP A 165 -10.74 -15.02 13.52
N GLU A 166 -10.17 -15.64 14.56
CA GLU A 166 -9.64 -16.98 14.48
C GLU A 166 -10.69 -18.02 14.05
N ASN A 167 -11.96 -17.87 14.44
CA ASN A 167 -13.01 -18.83 14.06
C ASN A 167 -13.31 -18.76 12.57
N TYR A 168 -13.44 -17.54 12.03
CA TYR A 168 -13.56 -17.32 10.58
C TYR A 168 -12.42 -18.00 9.82
N TRP A 169 -11.18 -17.82 10.28
CA TRP A 169 -10.03 -18.45 9.64
C TRP A 169 -9.94 -19.96 9.85
N ARG A 170 -10.49 -20.50 10.95
CA ARG A 170 -10.56 -21.95 11.18
C ARG A 170 -11.43 -22.63 10.14
N GLU A 171 -12.55 -22.01 9.80
CA GLU A 171 -13.45 -22.49 8.74
C GLU A 171 -12.86 -22.26 7.34
N LYS A 172 -12.28 -21.07 7.09
CA LYS A 172 -11.73 -20.70 5.79
C LYS A 172 -10.47 -21.48 5.42
N SER A 173 -9.55 -21.64 6.36
CA SER A 173 -8.22 -22.22 6.17
C SER A 173 -7.53 -22.47 7.52
N SER A 174 -7.94 -23.55 8.21
CA SER A 174 -7.33 -23.98 9.47
C SER A 174 -5.81 -24.09 9.41
N TRP A 175 -5.26 -24.58 8.29
CA TRP A 175 -3.81 -24.69 8.10
C TRP A 175 -3.10 -23.33 8.08
N SER A 176 -3.73 -22.25 7.61
CA SER A 176 -3.08 -20.93 7.61
C SER A 176 -2.94 -20.38 9.02
N ILE A 177 -3.91 -20.65 9.90
CA ILE A 177 -3.77 -20.35 11.33
C ILE A 177 -2.63 -21.15 11.92
N ASP A 178 -2.60 -22.46 11.68
CA ASP A 178 -1.57 -23.33 12.24
C ASP A 178 -0.17 -22.92 11.79
N ASN A 179 -0.02 -22.55 10.51
CA ASN A 179 1.23 -22.03 9.96
C ASN A 179 1.61 -20.70 10.64
N ALA A 180 0.68 -19.74 10.74
CA ALA A 180 0.94 -18.44 11.36
C ALA A 180 1.28 -18.56 12.86
N LYS A 181 0.57 -19.41 13.61
CA LYS A 181 0.85 -19.67 15.03
C LYS A 181 2.19 -20.36 15.25
N THR A 182 2.50 -21.38 14.43
CA THR A 182 3.80 -22.06 14.51
C THR A 182 4.95 -21.10 14.23
N PHE A 183 4.80 -20.21 13.25
CA PHE A 183 5.80 -19.18 12.96
C PHE A 183 5.88 -18.12 14.06
N PHE A 184 4.74 -17.67 14.59
CA PHE A 184 4.67 -16.71 15.70
C PHE A 184 5.48 -17.18 16.90
N GLU A 185 5.33 -18.44 17.33
CA GLU A 185 6.10 -19.04 18.44
C GLU A 185 7.62 -19.03 18.21
N ILE A 186 8.05 -19.03 16.95
CA ILE A 186 9.47 -18.99 16.58
C ILE A 186 10.01 -17.57 16.65
N VAL A 187 9.23 -16.59 16.18
CA VAL A 187 9.70 -15.20 16.07
C VAL A 187 9.43 -14.35 17.30
N GLN A 188 8.48 -14.72 18.16
CA GLN A 188 8.13 -14.02 19.39
C GLN A 188 9.34 -13.65 20.27
N PRO A 189 10.35 -14.53 20.49
CA PRO A 189 11.53 -14.17 21.28
C PRO A 189 12.36 -12.98 20.75
N VAL A 190 12.22 -12.60 19.48
CA VAL A 190 12.93 -11.46 18.87
C VAL A 190 12.27 -10.12 19.24
N TYR A 191 10.95 -10.15 19.48
CA TYR A 191 10.11 -8.96 19.64
C TYR A 191 9.56 -8.77 21.06
N GLY A 192 9.59 -9.81 21.90
CA GLY A 192 9.08 -9.75 23.28
C GLY A 192 7.55 -9.62 23.32
N ASP A 193 7.04 -8.76 24.20
CA ASP A 193 5.59 -8.60 24.43
C ASP A 193 4.90 -7.71 23.37
N ASN A 194 5.66 -7.11 22.47
CA ASN A 194 5.17 -6.16 21.47
C ASN A 194 4.60 -6.80 20.20
N ILE A 195 4.48 -8.14 20.20
CA ILE A 195 4.08 -8.93 19.04
C ILE A 195 2.73 -9.60 19.23
N SER A 196 1.86 -9.55 18.23
CA SER A 196 0.54 -10.18 18.25
C SER A 196 0.16 -10.73 16.88
N ILE A 197 -0.85 -11.60 16.84
CA ILE A 197 -1.48 -12.06 15.60
C ILE A 197 -2.75 -11.24 15.38
N ASN A 198 -2.91 -10.71 14.16
CA ASN A 198 -4.13 -10.06 13.73
C ASN A 198 -4.77 -10.85 12.59
N TYR A 199 -6.10 -10.92 12.60
CA TYR A 199 -6.89 -11.64 11.61
C TYR A 199 -7.74 -10.64 10.82
N VAL A 200 -7.64 -10.66 9.49
CA VAL A 200 -8.47 -9.85 8.60
C VAL A 200 -9.05 -10.72 7.49
N LYS A 201 -9.91 -10.14 6.66
CA LYS A 201 -10.60 -10.87 5.57
C LYS A 201 -9.64 -11.66 4.68
N ASN A 202 -8.52 -11.07 4.26
CA ASN A 202 -7.68 -11.62 3.19
C ASN A 202 -6.37 -12.28 3.65
N TYR A 203 -5.90 -11.98 4.86
CA TYR A 203 -4.67 -12.55 5.42
C TYR A 203 -4.71 -12.63 6.95
N ILE A 204 -3.73 -13.37 7.49
CA ILE A 204 -3.36 -13.34 8.91
C ILE A 204 -2.02 -12.59 8.98
N SER A 205 -1.90 -11.56 9.83
CA SER A 205 -0.64 -10.85 10.00
C SER A 205 -0.05 -11.05 11.39
N ILE A 206 1.27 -10.96 11.45
CA ILE A 206 2.01 -10.82 12.70
C ILE A 206 2.39 -9.35 12.81
N VAL A 207 1.89 -8.73 13.88
CA VAL A 207 1.99 -7.30 14.14
C VAL A 207 3.05 -7.05 15.20
N VAL A 208 3.93 -6.09 14.98
CA VAL A 208 4.91 -5.61 15.96
C VAL A 208 4.72 -4.12 16.14
N ASN A 209 4.46 -3.66 17.37
CA ASN A 209 4.22 -2.23 17.67
C ASN A 209 3.17 -1.57 16.76
N GLY A 210 2.10 -2.30 16.41
CA GLY A 210 1.02 -1.81 15.54
C GLY A 210 1.29 -1.89 14.03
N ASN A 211 2.48 -2.32 13.61
CA ASN A 211 2.85 -2.48 12.19
C ASN A 211 2.89 -3.96 11.79
N ASN A 212 2.42 -4.29 10.58
CA ASN A 212 2.49 -5.65 10.07
C ASN A 212 3.92 -5.99 9.61
N TYR A 213 4.54 -7.02 10.19
CA TYR A 213 5.89 -7.45 9.85
C TYR A 213 5.90 -8.71 8.98
N PHE A 214 4.90 -9.59 9.17
CA PHE A 214 4.73 -10.82 8.40
C PHE A 214 3.27 -11.00 8.03
N TRP A 215 3.03 -11.56 6.84
CA TRP A 215 1.69 -11.86 6.33
C TRP A 215 1.60 -13.31 5.91
N PHE A 216 0.47 -13.94 6.21
CA PHE A 216 0.10 -15.28 5.78
C PHE A 216 -1.16 -15.21 4.93
N HIS A 217 -1.05 -15.54 3.65
CA HIS A 217 -2.18 -15.69 2.76
C HIS A 217 -2.48 -17.17 2.51
N LYS A 218 -3.76 -17.52 2.40
CA LYS A 218 -4.21 -18.89 2.08
C LYS A 218 -3.62 -19.36 0.74
N ARG A 219 -3.04 -20.55 0.72
CA ARG A 219 -2.73 -21.32 -0.50
C ARG A 219 -3.33 -22.73 -0.40
N SER A 220 -3.40 -23.43 -1.53
CA SER A 220 -3.87 -24.81 -1.58
C SER A 220 -2.83 -25.78 -0.99
N GLY A 221 -3.26 -27.02 -0.70
CA GLY A 221 -2.35 -28.07 -0.23
C GLY A 221 -1.77 -27.84 1.16
N ASN A 222 -2.56 -27.26 2.08
CA ASN A 222 -2.17 -26.92 3.46
C ASN A 222 -0.99 -25.92 3.59
N LYS A 223 -0.69 -25.20 2.50
CA LYS A 223 0.34 -24.18 2.48
C LYS A 223 -0.24 -22.79 2.70
N SER A 224 0.62 -21.90 3.14
CA SER A 224 0.38 -20.46 3.20
C SER A 224 1.51 -19.73 2.49
N LEU A 225 1.20 -18.60 1.88
CA LEU A 225 2.20 -17.68 1.39
C LEU A 225 2.62 -16.79 2.54
N LEU A 226 3.83 -16.98 3.05
CA LEU A 226 4.50 -16.10 4.00
C LEU A 226 5.15 -14.96 3.21
N ASN A 227 4.81 -13.72 3.58
CA ASN A 227 5.47 -12.53 3.05
C ASN A 227 6.11 -11.73 4.19
N PHE A 228 7.24 -11.09 3.91
CA PHE A 228 7.86 -10.08 4.78
C PHE A 228 8.71 -9.12 3.94
N TRP A 229 9.07 -7.99 4.52
CA TRP A 229 9.90 -6.96 3.89
C TRP A 229 11.30 -6.92 4.52
N LEU A 230 12.31 -6.60 3.71
CA LEU A 230 13.68 -6.35 4.13
C LEU A 230 14.25 -5.17 3.33
N SER A 231 15.13 -4.39 3.95
CA SER A 231 15.91 -3.37 3.27
C SER A 231 16.90 -4.00 2.28
N GLU A 232 17.33 -3.23 1.27
CA GLU A 232 18.27 -3.69 0.24
C GLU A 232 19.60 -4.20 0.82
N THR A 233 20.03 -3.63 1.94
CA THR A 233 21.25 -3.98 2.67
C THR A 233 21.16 -5.36 3.33
N LEU A 234 19.98 -5.78 3.78
CA LEU A 234 19.75 -7.02 4.53
C LEU A 234 19.19 -8.16 3.67
N LEU A 235 18.60 -7.84 2.52
CA LEU A 235 18.03 -8.81 1.59
C LEU A 235 19.05 -9.91 1.16
N PRO A 236 20.33 -9.62 0.87
CA PRO A 236 21.31 -10.66 0.54
C PRO A 236 21.56 -11.65 1.68
N GLN A 237 21.49 -11.19 2.94
CA GLN A 237 21.70 -12.06 4.11
C GLN A 237 20.52 -13.03 4.29
N ALA A 238 19.30 -12.53 4.15
CA ALA A 238 18.11 -13.36 4.28
C ALA A 238 17.99 -14.39 3.15
N THR A 239 18.30 -14.00 1.91
CA THR A 239 18.26 -14.90 0.76
C THR A 239 19.30 -16.01 0.86
N ALA A 240 20.51 -15.71 1.33
CA ALA A 240 21.53 -16.72 1.60
C ALA A 240 21.07 -17.76 2.64
N LEU A 241 20.38 -17.33 3.70
CA LEU A 241 19.79 -18.25 4.69
C LEU A 241 18.74 -19.18 4.08
N LEU A 242 17.89 -18.65 3.19
CA LEU A 242 16.87 -19.42 2.49
C LEU A 242 17.50 -20.43 1.50
N ASP A 243 18.51 -19.99 0.75
CA ASP A 243 19.23 -20.83 -0.21
C ASP A 243 19.97 -21.98 0.48
N GLU A 244 20.61 -21.73 1.63
CA GLU A 244 21.28 -22.77 2.43
C GLU A 244 20.30 -23.89 2.86
N LYS A 245 19.06 -23.52 3.18
CA LYS A 245 18.00 -24.47 3.57
C LYS A 245 17.20 -25.00 2.38
N GLY A 246 17.53 -24.60 1.16
CA GLY A 246 16.82 -25.01 -0.06
C GLY A 246 15.36 -24.52 -0.11
N ILE A 247 15.05 -23.40 0.54
CA ILE A 247 13.71 -22.83 0.56
C ILE A 247 13.53 -21.94 -0.66
N SER A 248 12.60 -22.32 -1.54
CA SER A 248 12.27 -21.49 -2.71
C SER A 248 11.54 -20.21 -2.30
N TYR A 249 11.99 -19.08 -2.81
CA TYR A 249 11.39 -17.77 -2.56
C TYR A 249 11.23 -16.96 -3.87
N THR A 250 10.43 -15.90 -3.80
CA THR A 250 10.38 -14.86 -4.82
C THR A 250 10.58 -13.50 -4.17
N ILE A 251 11.24 -12.59 -4.88
CA ILE A 251 11.46 -11.22 -4.43
C ILE A 251 10.64 -10.30 -5.34
N ARG A 252 9.82 -9.43 -4.74
CA ARG A 252 9.07 -8.39 -5.44
C ARG A 252 9.93 -7.13 -5.61
N LYS A 253 9.49 -6.20 -6.46
CA LYS A 253 10.20 -4.93 -6.70
C LYS A 253 10.35 -4.09 -5.44
N ASN A 254 9.38 -4.15 -4.53
CA ASN A 254 9.42 -3.48 -3.22
C ASN A 254 10.20 -4.27 -2.15
N GLN A 255 11.16 -5.10 -2.56
CA GLN A 255 12.01 -5.90 -1.66
C GLN A 255 11.23 -6.89 -0.75
N SER A 256 9.94 -7.12 -1.01
CA SER A 256 9.17 -8.14 -0.30
C SER A 256 9.58 -9.54 -0.72
N VAL A 257 9.95 -10.36 0.26
CA VAL A 257 10.27 -11.78 0.09
C VAL A 257 9.01 -12.60 0.34
N ARG A 258 8.70 -13.50 -0.60
CA ARG A 258 7.53 -14.38 -0.52
C ARG A 258 7.94 -15.85 -0.57
N ILE A 259 7.43 -16.64 0.38
CA ILE A 259 7.74 -18.06 0.56
C ILE A 259 6.44 -18.85 0.66
N ASN A 260 6.25 -19.87 -0.18
CA ASN A 260 5.20 -20.85 0.04
C ASN A 260 5.67 -21.83 1.10
N THR A 261 5.02 -21.81 2.27
CA THR A 261 5.43 -22.61 3.41
C THR A 261 4.26 -23.37 4.02
N ASP A 262 4.55 -24.39 4.81
CA ASP A 262 3.62 -25.11 5.66
C ASP A 262 4.21 -25.29 7.06
N LYS A 263 3.42 -25.83 7.98
CA LYS A 263 3.81 -26.07 9.36
C LYS A 263 5.09 -26.91 9.48
N ALA A 264 5.24 -27.95 8.65
CA ALA A 264 6.40 -28.82 8.68
C ALA A 264 7.67 -28.06 8.27
N THR A 265 7.59 -27.28 7.19
CA THR A 265 8.68 -26.43 6.70
C THR A 265 9.08 -25.38 7.72
N ILE A 266 8.09 -24.75 8.39
CA ILE A 266 8.33 -23.77 9.46
C ILE A 266 9.07 -24.43 10.63
N SER A 267 8.54 -25.54 11.15
CA SER A 267 9.12 -26.24 12.29
C SER A 267 10.53 -26.78 12.02
N ASN A 268 10.78 -27.32 10.83
CA ASN A 268 12.08 -27.90 10.47
C ASN A 268 13.17 -26.84 10.26
N ASN A 269 12.80 -25.58 10.06
CA ASN A 269 13.73 -24.47 9.79
C ASN A 269 13.65 -23.35 10.83
N ARG A 270 13.43 -23.73 12.10
CA ARG A 270 13.24 -22.78 13.22
C ARG A 270 14.33 -21.73 13.31
N ASP A 271 15.60 -22.14 13.32
CA ASP A 271 16.73 -21.22 13.50
C ASP A 271 16.87 -20.23 12.33
N MET A 272 16.54 -20.69 11.11
CA MET A 272 16.54 -19.84 9.92
C MET A 272 15.47 -18.75 10.06
N TYR A 273 14.23 -19.11 10.44
CA TYR A 273 13.16 -18.12 10.61
C TYR A 273 13.40 -17.18 11.80
N LEU A 274 14.06 -17.65 12.86
CA LEU A 274 14.50 -16.78 13.95
C LEU A 274 15.53 -15.74 13.49
N GLN A 275 16.49 -16.14 12.63
CA GLN A 275 17.45 -15.22 12.03
C GLN A 275 16.79 -14.23 11.06
N ILE A 276 15.89 -14.71 10.20
CA ILE A 276 15.08 -13.84 9.33
C ILE A 276 14.32 -12.82 10.16
N ALA A 277 13.72 -13.21 11.28
CA ALA A 277 13.02 -12.26 12.14
C ALA A 277 13.94 -11.18 12.72
N LYS A 278 15.20 -11.50 13.06
CA LYS A 278 16.18 -10.49 13.49
C LYS A 278 16.53 -9.52 12.36
N LEU A 279 16.70 -10.03 11.13
CA LEU A 279 16.95 -9.20 9.96
C LEU A 279 15.76 -8.29 9.64
N VAL A 280 14.53 -8.82 9.71
CA VAL A 280 13.31 -8.01 9.53
C VAL A 280 13.26 -6.93 10.60
N LYS A 281 13.46 -7.26 11.88
CA LYS A 281 13.52 -6.26 12.95
C LYS A 281 14.52 -5.15 12.65
N GLN A 282 15.75 -5.51 12.26
CA GLN A 282 16.78 -4.54 11.92
C GLN A 282 16.36 -3.68 10.72
N ALA A 283 15.77 -4.27 9.67
CA ALA A 283 15.32 -3.52 8.50
C ALA A 283 14.29 -2.42 8.84
N TRP A 284 13.41 -2.68 9.82
CA TRP A 284 12.43 -1.70 10.28
C TRP A 284 13.01 -0.65 11.25
N GLU A 285 14.25 -0.84 11.72
CA GLU A 285 14.99 0.09 12.59
C GLU A 285 16.05 0.90 11.81
N GLU A 286 16.33 0.56 10.54
CA GLU A 286 17.18 1.30 9.60
C GLU A 286 16.49 2.57 9.07
#